data_AF-A0AAI9AGM1-F1
#
_entry.id   AF-A0AAI9AGM1-F1
#
_cell.length_a   1.000
_cell.length_b   1.000
_cell.length_c   1.000
_cell.angle_alpha   90.00
_cell.angle_beta   90.00
_cell.angle_gamma   90.00
#
_symmetry.space_group_name_H-M   'P 1'
#
loop_
_entity.id
_entity.type
_entity.pdbx_description
1 polymer ?
#
loop_
_entity_poly.entity_id
_entity_poly.type
_entity_poly.pdbx_seq_one_letter_code
_entity_poly.pdbx_strand_id
1 'polypeptide(L)'
;MFFVGTSGFNYSKWKGKFYPDELLKSKWLEYYVKYFNSLELNSMFYKIPKEATIKSWKYKLKKLNLILSIKANKIITHTYKLKNFDKTNKFLELISPLEEYLGAILFQLPPSLKYDYSLLNEFLINIKFQYKYAIEFRHKTWYNDKIYNLLRNYNIALVWHDFNQPFVLEKTANFTYTRFHGYSGKYKGSYPDEFLQTIINHSNTGFCYFNNTDDVSAPYDALRFRKLIEK
;
A
#
# COMPACT_ATOMS: atom_id res chain seq x y z
N MET A 1 -5.21 14.62 -6.00
CA MET A 1 -3.77 14.30 -6.19
C MET A 1 -3.53 12.83 -5.91
N PHE A 2 -2.84 12.16 -6.84
CA PHE A 2 -2.52 10.74 -6.76
C PHE A 2 -1.06 10.49 -6.37
N PHE A 3 -0.85 9.51 -5.52
CA PHE A 3 0.45 8.94 -5.15
C PHE A 3 0.56 7.56 -5.81
N VAL A 4 1.30 7.51 -6.93
CA VAL A 4 1.36 6.32 -7.79
C VAL A 4 2.72 5.67 -7.68
N GLY A 5 2.72 4.35 -7.56
CA GLY A 5 3.92 3.55 -7.54
C GLY A 5 3.64 2.07 -7.59
N THR A 6 4.58 1.30 -7.10
CA THR A 6 4.57 -0.16 -7.07
C THR A 6 4.75 -0.66 -5.64
N SER A 7 4.41 -1.93 -5.42
CA SER A 7 4.52 -2.62 -4.13
C SER A 7 5.94 -3.12 -3.83
N GLY A 8 6.91 -2.21 -3.90
CA GLY A 8 8.34 -2.47 -3.83
C GLY A 8 9.02 -2.06 -5.14
N PHE A 9 10.34 -1.87 -5.13
CA PHE A 9 11.09 -1.47 -6.33
C PHE A 9 12.23 -2.44 -6.67
N ASN A 10 12.51 -3.40 -5.80
CA ASN A 10 13.75 -4.16 -5.87
C ASN A 10 13.55 -5.57 -6.47
N TYR A 11 13.26 -5.62 -7.78
CA TYR A 11 12.96 -6.85 -8.50
C TYR A 11 13.98 -7.10 -9.62
N SER A 12 14.75 -8.20 -9.53
CA SER A 12 15.76 -8.53 -10.54
C SER A 12 15.19 -8.71 -11.96
N LYS A 13 13.94 -9.16 -12.07
CA LYS A 13 13.22 -9.32 -13.34
C LYS A 13 12.98 -8.01 -14.09
N TRP A 14 13.13 -6.86 -13.43
CA TRP A 14 12.97 -5.54 -14.03
C TRP A 14 14.26 -5.03 -14.68
N LYS A 15 15.41 -5.64 -14.38
CA LYS A 15 16.69 -5.32 -15.03
C LYS A 15 16.66 -5.67 -16.51
N GLY A 16 17.18 -4.77 -17.35
CA GLY A 16 17.15 -4.89 -18.82
C GLY A 16 15.77 -4.65 -19.44
N LYS A 17 14.76 -4.29 -18.63
CA LYS A 17 13.40 -4.00 -19.09
C LYS A 17 12.95 -2.62 -18.63
N PHE A 18 12.72 -2.49 -17.32
CA PHE A 18 12.41 -1.21 -16.68
C PHE A 18 13.68 -0.51 -16.18
N TYR A 19 14.57 -1.23 -15.50
CA TYR A 19 15.89 -0.72 -15.15
C TYR A 19 16.86 -0.93 -16.32
N PRO A 20 17.69 0.08 -16.67
CA PRO A 20 18.76 -0.10 -17.65
C PRO A 20 19.68 -1.26 -17.23
N ASP A 21 20.19 -2.01 -18.22
CA ASP A 21 20.93 -3.24 -17.95
C ASP A 21 22.26 -2.99 -17.21
N GLU A 22 22.90 -1.86 -17.46
CA GLU A 22 24.15 -1.50 -16.78
C GLU A 22 23.93 -0.78 -15.44
N LEU A 23 22.66 -0.51 -15.05
CA LEU A 23 22.36 0.26 -13.85
C LEU A 23 22.62 -0.58 -12.59
N LEU A 24 23.56 -0.09 -11.77
CA LEU A 24 23.84 -0.66 -10.44
C LEU A 24 22.58 -0.71 -9.58
N LYS A 25 22.39 -1.82 -8.87
CA LYS A 25 21.24 -2.06 -7.98
C LYS A 25 21.06 -0.98 -6.91
N SER A 26 22.14 -0.42 -6.39
CA SER A 26 22.13 0.69 -5.43
C SER A 26 21.46 1.96 -5.98
N LYS A 27 21.43 2.12 -7.31
CA LYS A 27 20.86 3.25 -8.04
C LYS A 27 19.42 3.03 -8.49
N TRP A 28 18.84 1.84 -8.27
CA TRP A 28 17.48 1.53 -8.72
C TRP A 28 16.41 2.42 -8.09
N LEU A 29 16.54 2.80 -6.81
CA LEU A 29 15.58 3.71 -6.20
C LEU A 29 15.68 5.11 -6.82
N GLU A 30 16.90 5.60 -7.07
CA GLU A 30 17.13 6.91 -7.70
C GLU A 30 16.59 6.94 -9.14
N TYR A 31 16.67 5.81 -9.86
CA TYR A 31 16.03 5.66 -11.16
C TYR A 31 14.50 5.60 -11.06
N TYR A 32 13.98 4.81 -10.11
CA TYR A 32 12.55 4.61 -9.90
C TYR A 32 11.80 5.92 -9.64
N VAL A 33 12.36 6.82 -8.81
CA VAL A 33 11.69 8.09 -8.47
C VAL A 33 11.63 9.11 -9.61
N LYS A 34 12.33 8.87 -10.73
CA LYS A 34 12.17 9.68 -11.94
C LYS A 34 10.77 9.53 -12.55
N TYR A 35 10.09 8.45 -12.23
CA TYR A 35 8.80 8.08 -12.83
C TYR A 35 7.65 8.06 -11.83
N PHE A 36 7.94 7.86 -10.54
CA PHE A 36 6.93 7.63 -9.51
C PHE A 36 7.15 8.53 -8.31
N ASN A 37 6.07 9.11 -7.80
CA ASN A 37 6.07 9.97 -6.61
C ASN A 37 5.76 9.20 -5.32
N SER A 38 5.50 7.88 -5.41
CA SER A 38 5.28 7.06 -4.24
C SER A 38 5.78 5.61 -4.37
N LEU A 39 5.95 4.96 -3.23
CA LEU A 39 6.37 3.57 -3.09
C LEU A 39 5.62 2.93 -1.91
N GLU A 40 5.09 1.73 -2.09
CA GLU A 40 4.61 0.90 -0.97
C GLU A 40 5.73 -0.04 -0.52
N LEU A 41 6.18 0.11 0.72
CA LEU A 41 7.25 -0.70 1.30
C LEU A 41 6.70 -1.94 1.98
N ASN A 42 7.05 -3.10 1.41
CA ASN A 42 6.67 -4.41 1.94
C ASN A 42 7.75 -5.08 2.81
N SER A 43 9.00 -4.59 2.83
CA SER A 43 10.08 -5.23 3.59
C SER A 43 9.81 -5.25 5.11
N MET A 44 9.15 -4.20 5.63
CA MET A 44 8.75 -4.09 7.03
C MET A 44 7.71 -5.14 7.45
N PHE A 45 7.01 -5.76 6.49
CA PHE A 45 6.12 -6.88 6.77
C PHE A 45 6.87 -8.04 7.44
N TYR A 46 8.11 -8.31 7.02
CA TYR A 46 8.90 -9.45 7.48
C TYR A 46 9.82 -9.12 8.66
N LYS A 47 10.38 -7.91 8.68
CA LYS A 47 11.38 -7.51 9.67
C LYS A 47 11.13 -6.07 10.15
N ILE A 48 11.07 -5.89 11.46
CA ILE A 48 11.02 -4.55 12.06
C ILE A 48 12.43 -3.94 11.97
N PRO A 49 12.60 -2.78 11.31
CA PRO A 49 13.89 -2.11 11.19
C PRO A 49 14.32 -1.47 12.53
N LYS A 50 15.60 -1.13 12.64
CA LYS A 50 16.11 -0.32 13.76
C LYS A 50 15.75 1.16 13.54
N GLU A 51 15.68 1.95 14.60
CA GLU A 51 15.44 3.39 14.53
C GLU A 51 16.43 4.13 13.61
N ALA A 52 17.72 3.77 13.68
CA ALA A 52 18.75 4.34 12.79
C ALA A 52 18.42 4.14 11.30
N THR A 53 17.79 3.02 10.95
CA THR A 53 17.33 2.75 9.58
C THR A 53 16.19 3.67 9.19
N ILE A 54 15.22 3.92 10.10
CA ILE A 54 14.11 4.86 9.85
C ILE A 54 14.64 6.29 9.64
N LYS A 55 15.58 6.74 10.49
CA LYS A 55 16.23 8.06 10.34
C LYS A 55 16.95 8.19 8.99
N SER A 56 17.68 7.16 8.58
CA SER A 56 18.34 7.12 7.26
C SER A 56 17.33 7.17 6.11
N TRP A 57 16.19 6.48 6.25
CA TRP A 57 15.11 6.54 5.26
C TRP A 57 14.51 7.94 5.16
N LYS A 58 14.22 8.63 6.27
CA LYS A 58 13.71 10.01 6.25
C LYS A 58 14.60 10.91 5.38
N TYR A 59 15.91 10.88 5.61
CA TYR A 59 16.88 11.65 4.82
C TYR A 59 16.82 11.30 3.32
N LYS A 60 16.75 9.99 3.01
CA LYS A 60 16.67 9.53 1.63
C LYS A 60 15.36 9.93 0.94
N LEU A 61 14.23 9.80 1.62
CA LEU A 61 12.91 10.18 1.10
C LEU A 61 12.83 11.68 0.84
N LYS A 62 13.36 12.50 1.76
CA LYS A 62 13.49 13.95 1.58
C LYS A 62 14.29 14.30 0.33
N LYS A 63 15.48 13.71 0.17
CA LYS A 63 16.34 13.97 -1.00
C LYS A 63 15.65 13.59 -2.32
N LEU A 64 14.82 12.55 -2.31
CA LEU A 64 14.14 12.03 -3.50
C LEU A 64 12.73 12.59 -3.69
N ASN A 65 12.23 13.43 -2.78
CA ASN A 65 10.84 13.88 -2.73
C ASN A 65 9.83 12.74 -2.93
N LEU A 66 10.04 11.63 -2.21
CA LEU A 66 9.28 10.39 -2.36
C LEU A 66 8.36 10.15 -1.17
N ILE A 67 7.09 9.89 -1.41
CA ILE A 67 6.13 9.47 -0.37
C ILE A 67 6.14 7.96 -0.20
N LEU A 68 6.35 7.50 1.03
CA LEU A 68 6.46 6.09 1.39
C LEU A 68 5.22 5.61 2.13
N SER A 69 4.42 4.75 1.51
CA SER A 69 3.41 3.96 2.23
C SER A 69 4.06 2.71 2.81
N ILE A 70 3.59 2.25 3.97
CA ILE A 70 4.22 1.16 4.70
C ILE A 70 3.21 0.04 4.95
N LYS A 71 3.55 -1.19 4.56
CA LYS A 71 2.81 -2.36 5.01
C LYS A 71 3.20 -2.72 6.44
N ALA A 72 2.21 -2.74 7.33
CA ALA A 72 2.39 -3.06 8.73
C ALA A 72 3.05 -4.45 8.91
N ASN A 73 3.84 -4.61 9.96
CA ASN A 73 4.55 -5.86 10.21
C ASN A 73 3.57 -7.04 10.39
N LYS A 74 3.94 -8.23 9.89
CA LYS A 74 3.12 -9.46 9.99
C LYS A 74 2.75 -9.81 11.43
N ILE A 75 3.56 -9.40 12.41
CA ILE A 75 3.26 -9.63 13.83
C ILE A 75 1.92 -8.98 14.22
N ILE A 76 1.57 -7.83 13.64
CA ILE A 76 0.33 -7.10 13.90
C ILE A 76 -0.83 -7.80 13.21
N THR A 77 -0.74 -8.01 11.90
CA THR A 77 -1.90 -8.43 11.08
C THR A 77 -2.09 -9.94 11.00
N HIS A 78 -1.02 -10.73 11.05
CA HIS A 78 -1.06 -12.18 10.85
C HIS A 78 -0.85 -12.98 12.14
N THR A 79 0.11 -12.58 12.97
CA THR A 79 0.41 -13.28 14.24
C THR A 79 -0.61 -12.92 15.31
N TYR A 80 -0.71 -11.64 15.70
CA TYR A 80 -1.66 -11.19 16.71
C TYR A 80 -3.04 -10.86 16.16
N LYS A 81 -3.20 -10.78 14.83
CA LYS A 81 -4.49 -10.52 14.17
C LYS A 81 -5.23 -9.32 14.80
N LEU A 82 -4.51 -8.20 14.92
CA LEU A 82 -4.97 -6.93 15.50
C LEU A 82 -5.18 -6.91 17.02
N LYS A 83 -5.05 -8.04 17.73
CA LYS A 83 -5.33 -8.14 19.18
C LYS A 83 -4.26 -7.51 20.10
N ASN A 84 -3.10 -7.14 19.56
CA ASN A 84 -2.00 -6.59 20.36
C ASN A 84 -1.73 -5.12 20.01
N PHE A 85 -2.39 -4.23 20.75
CA PHE A 85 -2.32 -2.79 20.53
C PHE A 85 -0.95 -2.22 20.90
N ASP A 86 -0.27 -2.75 21.91
CA ASP A 86 1.07 -2.31 22.30
C ASP A 86 2.09 -2.53 21.19
N LYS A 87 2.06 -3.70 20.54
CA LYS A 87 2.93 -3.99 19.39
C LYS A 87 2.61 -3.10 18.20
N THR A 88 1.34 -2.78 18.01
CA THR A 88 0.91 -1.85 16.96
C THR A 88 1.41 -0.44 17.25
N ASN A 89 1.16 0.08 18.46
CA ASN A 89 1.56 1.42 18.85
C ASN A 89 3.08 1.61 18.87
N LYS A 90 3.86 0.61 19.32
CA LYS A 90 5.33 0.62 19.21
C LYS A 90 5.82 0.66 17.76
N PHE A 91 5.12 -0.02 16.85
CA PHE A 91 5.44 0.04 15.43
C PHE A 91 5.12 1.42 14.83
N LEU A 92 3.97 1.99 15.19
CA LEU A 92 3.55 3.32 14.74
C LEU A 92 4.47 4.43 15.27
N GLU A 93 4.94 4.29 16.51
CA GLU A 93 5.93 5.15 17.13
C GLU A 93 7.29 5.06 16.41
N LEU A 94 7.75 3.83 16.12
CA LEU A 94 9.02 3.61 15.40
C LEU A 94 9.08 4.33 14.04
N ILE A 95 7.96 4.39 13.31
CA ILE A 95 7.89 5.03 11.99
C ILE A 95 7.54 6.52 12.06
N SER A 96 7.20 7.05 13.24
CA SER A 96 6.85 8.47 13.41
C SER A 96 7.88 9.46 12.85
N PRO A 97 9.21 9.20 12.86
CA PRO A 97 10.17 10.16 12.33
C PRO A 97 10.04 10.39 10.81
N LEU A 98 9.30 9.56 10.07
CA LEU A 98 9.08 9.75 8.63
C LEU A 98 8.20 10.97 8.32
N GLU A 99 7.35 11.39 9.27
CA GLU A 99 6.55 12.63 9.21
C GLU A 99 5.87 12.84 7.84
N GLU A 100 6.17 13.97 7.17
CA GLU A 100 5.62 14.39 5.88
C GLU A 100 5.91 13.44 4.71
N TYR A 101 6.90 12.54 4.84
CA TYR A 101 7.21 11.52 3.82
C TYR A 101 6.45 10.22 4.03
N LEU A 102 5.70 10.09 5.13
CA LEU A 102 4.83 8.94 5.38
C LEU A 102 3.52 9.09 4.58
N GLY A 103 3.28 8.12 3.71
CA GLY A 103 2.02 7.96 2.99
C GLY A 103 0.95 7.32 3.87
N ALA A 104 0.35 6.24 3.40
CA ALA A 104 -0.60 5.44 4.17
C ALA A 104 0.06 4.20 4.77
N ILE A 105 -0.46 3.75 5.92
CA ILE A 105 -0.08 2.50 6.56
C ILE A 105 -1.12 1.44 6.21
N LEU A 106 -0.65 0.38 5.55
CA LEU A 106 -1.45 -0.74 5.10
C LEU A 106 -1.50 -1.84 6.16
N PHE A 107 -2.68 -2.13 6.68
CA PHE A 107 -3.00 -3.34 7.45
C PHE A 107 -3.68 -4.37 6.55
N GLN A 108 -2.87 -5.19 5.87
CA GLN A 108 -3.39 -6.34 5.13
C GLN A 108 -3.65 -7.52 6.07
N LEU A 109 -4.90 -7.93 6.22
CA LEU A 109 -5.31 -9.03 7.09
C LEU A 109 -5.19 -10.38 6.36
N PRO A 110 -4.91 -11.49 7.07
CA PRO A 110 -4.83 -12.81 6.45
C PRO A 110 -6.22 -13.35 6.10
N PRO A 111 -6.34 -14.28 5.13
CA PRO A 111 -7.61 -14.93 4.80
C PRO A 111 -8.17 -15.77 5.96
N SER A 112 -7.34 -16.14 6.93
CA SER A 112 -7.75 -16.89 8.13
C SER A 112 -8.43 -16.02 9.20
N LEU A 113 -8.48 -14.70 9.01
CA LEU A 113 -9.18 -13.79 9.92
C LEU A 113 -10.52 -13.41 9.27
N LYS A 114 -11.60 -13.96 9.81
CA LYS A 114 -12.98 -13.69 9.37
C LYS A 114 -13.54 -12.47 10.10
N TYR A 115 -14.60 -11.89 9.52
CA TYR A 115 -15.40 -10.80 10.12
C TYR A 115 -15.56 -10.91 11.63
N ASP A 116 -15.14 -9.86 12.31
CA ASP A 116 -15.27 -9.65 13.74
C ASP A 116 -15.33 -8.13 13.96
N TYR A 117 -16.54 -7.60 14.11
CA TYR A 117 -16.76 -6.17 14.27
C TYR A 117 -16.10 -5.64 15.54
N SER A 118 -16.27 -6.34 16.67
CA SER A 118 -15.73 -5.94 17.97
C SER A 118 -14.22 -5.85 17.93
N LEU A 119 -13.54 -6.86 17.36
CA LEU A 119 -12.09 -6.86 17.18
C LEU A 119 -11.60 -5.64 16.40
N LEU A 120 -12.22 -5.35 15.24
CA LEU A 120 -11.79 -4.23 14.41
C LEU A 120 -12.07 -2.89 15.10
N ASN A 121 -13.24 -2.75 15.72
CA ASN A 121 -13.60 -1.54 16.45
C ASN A 121 -12.65 -1.28 17.63
N GLU A 122 -12.36 -2.30 18.44
CA GLU A 122 -11.39 -2.20 19.54
C GLU A 122 -9.99 -1.83 19.03
N PHE A 123 -9.55 -2.43 17.92
CA PHE A 123 -8.28 -2.07 17.29
C PHE A 123 -8.22 -0.59 16.90
N LEU A 124 -9.26 -0.08 16.22
CA LEU A 124 -9.32 1.31 15.77
C LEU A 124 -9.42 2.31 16.92
N ILE A 125 -10.06 1.94 18.04
CA ILE A 125 -10.09 2.76 19.27
C ILE A 125 -8.72 2.87 19.93
N ASN A 126 -7.90 1.81 19.88
CA ASN A 126 -6.68 1.70 20.67
C ASN A 126 -5.38 2.09 19.93
N ILE A 127 -5.44 2.41 18.63
CA ILE A 127 -4.28 2.96 17.92
C ILE A 127 -4.08 4.44 18.28
N LYS A 128 -2.90 4.78 18.81
CA LYS A 128 -2.60 6.09 19.41
C LYS A 128 -2.22 7.18 18.41
N PHE A 129 -1.77 6.79 17.23
CA PHE A 129 -1.28 7.72 16.21
C PHE A 129 -2.36 7.97 15.17
N GLN A 130 -2.48 9.21 14.71
CA GLN A 130 -3.43 9.59 13.65
C GLN A 130 -2.69 9.70 12.32
N TYR A 131 -2.50 8.55 11.66
CA TYR A 131 -1.97 8.49 10.30
C TYR A 131 -3.08 8.18 9.30
N LYS A 132 -2.74 8.23 8.00
CA LYS A 132 -3.59 7.67 6.95
C LYS A 132 -3.50 6.14 7.03
N TYR A 133 -4.59 5.49 7.38
CA TYR A 133 -4.65 4.03 7.49
C TYR A 133 -5.46 3.43 6.36
N ALA A 134 -5.00 2.28 5.86
CA ALA A 134 -5.73 1.48 4.89
C ALA A 134 -5.83 0.03 5.37
N ILE A 135 -6.99 -0.59 5.25
CA ILE A 135 -7.21 -2.00 5.62
C ILE A 135 -7.59 -2.81 4.40
N GLU A 136 -6.89 -3.91 4.21
CA GLU A 136 -7.12 -4.86 3.12
C GLU A 136 -7.56 -6.19 3.69
N PHE A 137 -8.81 -6.55 3.42
CA PHE A 137 -9.40 -7.80 3.88
C PHE A 137 -9.18 -8.90 2.86
N ARG A 138 -8.62 -10.03 3.32
CA ARG A 138 -8.45 -11.23 2.48
C ARG A 138 -9.56 -12.28 2.68
N HIS A 139 -10.61 -11.94 3.41
CA HIS A 139 -11.76 -12.82 3.63
C HIS A 139 -13.07 -12.08 3.32
N LYS A 140 -13.91 -12.67 2.46
CA LYS A 140 -15.13 -12.04 1.94
C LYS A 140 -16.14 -11.59 3.00
N THR A 141 -16.14 -12.20 4.19
CA THR A 141 -17.11 -11.85 5.24
C THR A 141 -16.93 -10.43 5.80
N TRP A 142 -15.79 -9.79 5.58
CA TRP A 142 -15.55 -8.40 5.97
C TRP A 142 -16.29 -7.37 5.11
N TYR A 143 -16.76 -7.75 3.92
CA TYR A 143 -17.39 -6.85 2.97
C TYR A 143 -18.89 -6.74 3.27
N ASN A 144 -19.25 -5.79 4.13
CA ASN A 144 -20.62 -5.47 4.51
C ASN A 144 -20.74 -4.04 5.06
N ASP A 145 -21.97 -3.49 5.07
CA ASP A 145 -22.24 -2.10 5.44
C ASP A 145 -21.78 -1.72 6.85
N LYS A 146 -21.83 -2.66 7.80
CA LYS A 146 -21.35 -2.38 9.18
C LYS A 146 -19.86 -2.06 9.18
N ILE A 147 -19.07 -2.79 8.39
CA ILE A 147 -17.62 -2.53 8.26
C ILE A 147 -17.39 -1.24 7.47
N TYR A 148 -18.11 -0.99 6.38
CA TYR A 148 -17.93 0.24 5.62
C TYR A 148 -18.22 1.48 6.47
N ASN A 149 -19.28 1.45 7.26
CA ASN A 149 -19.63 2.52 8.19
C ASN A 149 -18.60 2.68 9.31
N LEU A 150 -18.11 1.58 9.88
CA LEU A 150 -17.03 1.63 10.87
C LEU A 150 -15.78 2.30 10.30
N LEU A 151 -15.34 1.90 9.10
CA LEU A 151 -14.18 2.49 8.45
C LEU A 151 -14.38 3.99 8.14
N ARG A 152 -15.58 4.39 7.69
CA ARG A 152 -15.95 5.82 7.50
C ARG A 152 -15.83 6.63 8.78
N ASN A 153 -16.34 6.11 9.89
CA ASN A 153 -16.32 6.80 11.18
C ASN A 153 -14.89 7.08 11.66
N TYR A 154 -13.95 6.20 11.36
CA TYR A 154 -12.53 6.36 11.72
C TYR A 154 -11.66 6.91 10.58
N ASN A 155 -12.25 7.31 9.45
CA ASN A 155 -11.54 7.78 8.24
C ASN A 155 -10.45 6.80 7.76
N ILE A 156 -10.77 5.50 7.71
CA ILE A 156 -9.86 4.42 7.30
C ILE A 156 -10.20 3.99 5.89
N ALA A 157 -9.22 3.98 4.98
CA ALA A 157 -9.45 3.57 3.61
C ALA A 157 -9.63 2.04 3.52
N LEU A 158 -10.76 1.59 3.00
CA LEU A 158 -10.90 0.24 2.49
C LEU A 158 -9.99 0.12 1.27
N VAL A 159 -9.12 -0.89 1.27
CA VAL A 159 -8.27 -1.13 0.12
C VAL A 159 -9.10 -1.71 -1.03
N TRP A 160 -9.06 -1.04 -2.17
CA TRP A 160 -9.59 -1.53 -3.43
C TRP A 160 -8.58 -2.48 -4.06
N HIS A 161 -8.95 -3.75 -4.26
CA HIS A 161 -8.04 -4.73 -4.83
C HIS A 161 -8.76 -5.90 -5.50
N ASP A 162 -8.03 -6.65 -6.32
CA ASP A 162 -8.49 -7.68 -7.26
C ASP A 162 -8.05 -9.11 -6.88
N PHE A 163 -7.75 -9.36 -5.60
CA PHE A 163 -7.18 -10.64 -5.18
C PHE A 163 -8.25 -11.59 -4.66
N ASN A 164 -8.59 -12.61 -5.46
CA ASN A 164 -9.47 -13.73 -5.10
C ASN A 164 -10.86 -13.31 -4.56
N GLN A 165 -11.34 -12.11 -4.90
CA GLN A 165 -12.68 -11.62 -4.56
C GLN A 165 -13.08 -10.47 -5.50
N PRO A 166 -14.38 -10.13 -5.60
CA PRO A 166 -14.84 -9.02 -6.42
C PRO A 166 -14.18 -7.69 -6.04
N PHE A 167 -13.96 -6.84 -7.05
CA PHE A 167 -13.37 -5.52 -6.86
C PHE A 167 -14.41 -4.57 -6.26
N VAL A 168 -14.25 -4.20 -4.99
CA VAL A 168 -15.21 -3.34 -4.26
C VAL A 168 -14.69 -1.90 -4.19
N LEU A 169 -15.43 -0.97 -4.80
CA LEU A 169 -15.09 0.47 -4.93
C LEU A 169 -15.75 1.34 -3.85
N GLU A 170 -15.79 0.85 -2.60
CA GLU A 170 -16.38 1.59 -1.49
C GLU A 170 -15.42 2.67 -0.97
N LYS A 171 -15.90 3.91 -0.88
CA LYS A 171 -15.16 5.03 -0.27
C LYS A 171 -15.45 5.08 1.22
N THR A 172 -14.41 4.85 2.02
CA THR A 172 -14.51 4.85 3.49
C THR A 172 -13.54 5.83 4.17
N ALA A 173 -12.83 6.64 3.39
CA ALA A 173 -11.98 7.71 3.90
C ALA A 173 -11.96 8.90 2.91
N ASN A 174 -11.39 10.01 3.33
CA ASN A 174 -11.12 11.18 2.50
C ASN A 174 -9.99 10.98 1.46
N PHE A 175 -9.48 9.76 1.33
CA PHE A 175 -8.55 9.30 0.30
C PHE A 175 -8.88 7.85 -0.09
N THR A 176 -8.46 7.42 -1.28
CA THR A 176 -8.55 6.01 -1.69
C THR A 176 -7.20 5.30 -1.56
N TYR A 177 -7.22 3.98 -1.39
CA TYR A 177 -6.02 3.14 -1.42
C TYR A 177 -6.30 1.95 -2.33
N THR A 178 -5.59 1.87 -3.46
CA THR A 178 -5.79 0.82 -4.46
C THR A 178 -4.54 -0.04 -4.61
N ARG A 179 -4.73 -1.36 -4.63
CA ARG A 179 -3.67 -2.34 -4.89
C ARG A 179 -4.05 -3.26 -6.03
N PHE A 180 -3.16 -3.34 -7.00
CA PHE A 180 -3.34 -4.11 -8.22
C PHE A 180 -2.50 -5.40 -8.15
N HIS A 181 -3.09 -6.56 -7.87
CA HIS A 181 -2.40 -7.83 -7.66
C HIS A 181 -2.21 -8.69 -8.92
N GLY A 182 -2.42 -8.13 -10.10
CA GLY A 182 -2.29 -8.78 -11.40
C GLY A 182 -3.62 -9.19 -12.01
N TYR A 183 -3.90 -8.66 -13.20
CA TYR A 183 -5.14 -8.92 -13.95
C TYR A 183 -5.32 -10.40 -14.30
N SER A 184 -4.21 -11.13 -14.52
CA SER A 184 -4.22 -12.58 -14.78
C SER A 184 -4.14 -13.43 -13.49
N GLY A 185 -4.16 -12.78 -12.32
CA GLY A 185 -3.98 -13.40 -11.01
C GLY A 185 -2.51 -13.70 -10.66
N LYS A 186 -2.25 -13.92 -9.36
CA LYS A 186 -0.94 -14.29 -8.79
C LYS A 186 0.19 -13.28 -9.07
N TYR A 187 -0.04 -11.99 -8.82
CA TYR A 187 0.99 -10.94 -8.90
C TYR A 187 1.59 -10.76 -10.30
N LYS A 188 0.87 -11.09 -11.37
CA LYS A 188 1.36 -10.96 -12.76
C LYS A 188 0.28 -10.52 -13.75
N GLY A 189 0.73 -10.05 -14.90
CA GLY A 189 -0.13 -9.61 -15.99
C GLY A 189 -0.52 -8.14 -15.87
N SER A 190 -0.60 -7.50 -17.04
CA SER A 190 -0.91 -6.08 -17.21
C SER A 190 -2.42 -5.84 -17.24
N TYR A 191 -2.85 -4.65 -16.83
CA TYR A 191 -4.26 -4.24 -16.84
C TYR A 191 -4.67 -3.59 -18.16
N PRO A 192 -5.92 -3.75 -18.62
CA PRO A 192 -6.47 -2.91 -19.68
C PRO A 192 -6.59 -1.45 -19.24
N ASP A 193 -6.42 -0.50 -20.17
CA ASP A 193 -6.55 0.93 -19.86
C ASP A 193 -7.96 1.31 -19.39
N GLU A 194 -9.00 0.65 -19.91
CA GLU A 194 -10.40 0.84 -19.47
C GLU A 194 -10.58 0.53 -17.97
N PHE A 195 -9.90 -0.51 -17.48
CA PHE A 195 -9.93 -0.86 -16.06
C PHE A 195 -9.23 0.23 -15.23
N LEU A 196 -8.06 0.70 -15.67
CA LEU A 196 -7.35 1.79 -14.99
C LEU A 196 -8.18 3.08 -14.98
N GLN A 197 -8.84 3.41 -16.09
CA GLN A 197 -9.72 4.56 -16.20
C GLN A 197 -10.92 4.45 -15.26
N THR A 198 -11.46 3.25 -15.07
CA THR A 198 -12.53 3.01 -14.08
C THR A 198 -12.07 3.41 -12.68
N ILE A 199 -10.85 3.05 -12.27
CA ILE A 199 -10.30 3.45 -10.97
C ILE A 199 -10.13 4.97 -10.86
N ILE A 200 -9.62 5.60 -11.92
CA ILE A 200 -9.42 7.05 -11.98
C ILE A 200 -10.76 7.77 -11.87
N ASN A 201 -11.79 7.35 -12.60
CA ASN A 201 -13.10 7.99 -12.56
C ASN A 201 -13.79 7.85 -11.19
N HIS A 202 -13.46 6.79 -10.44
CA HIS A 202 -13.97 6.59 -9.09
C HIS A 202 -13.15 7.31 -8.02
N SER A 203 -11.98 7.88 -8.29
CA SER A 203 -11.15 8.55 -7.28
C SER A 203 -10.55 9.86 -7.78
N ASN A 204 -10.60 10.90 -6.94
CA ASN A 204 -9.93 12.18 -7.24
C ASN A 204 -8.58 12.30 -6.51
N THR A 205 -8.38 11.50 -5.47
CA THR A 205 -7.20 11.51 -4.59
C THR A 205 -6.96 10.13 -4.01
N GLY A 206 -5.70 9.68 -3.97
CA GLY A 206 -5.41 8.39 -3.36
C GLY A 206 -4.00 7.86 -3.59
N PHE A 207 -3.75 6.71 -2.97
CA PHE A 207 -2.54 5.92 -3.15
C PHE A 207 -2.84 4.73 -4.07
N CYS A 208 -2.04 4.55 -5.11
CA CYS A 208 -2.23 3.50 -6.12
C CYS A 208 -0.93 2.71 -6.26
N TYR A 209 -0.97 1.43 -5.86
CA TYR A 209 0.19 0.56 -5.85
C TYR A 209 0.01 -0.67 -6.73
N PHE A 210 0.87 -0.77 -7.74
CA PHE A 210 0.94 -1.92 -8.62
C PHE A 210 1.77 -3.03 -7.99
N ASN A 211 1.11 -4.13 -7.64
CA ASN A 211 1.66 -5.31 -6.97
C ASN A 211 1.72 -6.53 -7.91
N ASN A 212 1.50 -6.34 -9.21
CA ASN A 212 1.73 -7.33 -10.24
C ASN A 212 3.23 -7.43 -10.60
N THR A 213 4.04 -7.74 -9.57
CA THR A 213 5.50 -7.64 -9.58
C THR A 213 6.22 -8.96 -9.89
N ASP A 214 5.49 -10.07 -10.10
CA ASP A 214 6.09 -11.35 -10.49
C ASP A 214 6.61 -11.34 -11.94
N ASP A 215 6.18 -10.37 -12.73
CA ASP A 215 6.79 -9.98 -14.01
C ASP A 215 7.14 -8.47 -14.01
N VAL A 216 7.30 -7.87 -15.19
CA VAL A 216 7.64 -6.45 -15.33
C VAL A 216 6.43 -5.54 -15.52
N SER A 217 5.20 -6.07 -15.44
CA SER A 217 3.98 -5.31 -15.76
C SER A 217 3.78 -4.14 -14.79
N ALA A 218 4.04 -4.33 -13.49
CA ALA A 218 3.80 -3.31 -12.46
C ALA A 218 4.35 -1.91 -12.78
N PRO A 219 5.65 -1.70 -13.10
CA PRO A 219 6.15 -0.37 -13.44
C PRO A 219 5.54 0.19 -14.72
N TYR A 220 5.25 -0.63 -15.73
CA TYR A 220 4.63 -0.13 -16.97
C TYR A 220 3.16 0.26 -16.76
N ASP A 221 2.41 -0.53 -16.00
CA ASP A 221 1.02 -0.20 -15.67
C ASP A 221 0.94 1.06 -14.81
N ALA A 222 1.87 1.22 -13.85
CA ALA A 222 1.98 2.43 -13.05
C ALA A 222 2.31 3.67 -13.91
N LEU A 223 3.20 3.53 -14.91
CA LEU A 223 3.49 4.60 -15.88
C LEU A 223 2.27 4.95 -16.72
N ARG A 224 1.52 3.95 -17.21
CA ARG A 224 0.29 4.19 -17.97
C ARG A 224 -0.78 4.86 -17.11
N PHE A 225 -0.98 4.40 -15.88
CA PHE A 225 -1.90 5.03 -14.93
C PHE A 225 -1.58 6.51 -14.72
N ARG A 226 -0.28 6.84 -14.55
CA ARG A 226 0.17 8.24 -14.46
C ARG A 226 -0.15 9.07 -15.71
N LYS A 227 0.04 8.50 -16.90
CA LYS A 227 -0.33 9.19 -18.15
C LYS A 227 -1.84 9.41 -18.27
N LEU A 228 -2.66 8.49 -17.74
CA LEU A 228 -4.12 8.60 -17.79
C LEU A 228 -4.68 9.65 -16.82
N ILE A 229 -4.02 9.89 -15.67
CA ILE A 229 -4.43 10.96 -14.72
C ILE A 229 -3.98 12.36 -15.14
N GLU A 230 -3.03 12.48 -16.07
CA GLU A 230 -2.50 13.76 -16.59
C GLU A 230 -3.28 14.26 -17.82
N LYS A 231 -4.21 13.46 -18.34
CA LYS A 231 -5.15 13.83 -19.42
C LYS A 231 -6.40 14.49 -18.86
#